data_AF-A0A384J5V7-F1
#
_entry.id   AF-A0A384J5V7-F1
#
_cell.length_a   1.000
_cell.length_b   1.000
_cell.length_c   1.000
_cell.angle_alpha   90.00
_cell.angle_beta   90.00
_cell.angle_gamma   90.00
#
_symmetry.space_group_name_H-M   'P 1'
#
loop_
_entity.id
_entity.type
_entity.pdbx_description
1 polymer ?
#
loop_
_entity_poly.entity_id
_entity_poly.type
_entity_poly.pdbx_seq_one_letter_code
_entity_poly.pdbx_strand_id
1 'polypeptide(L)'
;MVPSHSNCSHINNYQAAAENAQPPPPANITVPMLRTASNAGKAQYRSSHLAPPAGLREWKIEIPTRDGSAIPALVYEPTGEAVSERPILLFFHGGGWCIGNRFDDFQANRVIAVENDIIVVSVDYRLAPEYPFPTAVYDGLDALQWVSIPQSSPGDSLFLAEILANQFIHHK
;
A
#
# COMPACT_ATOMS: atom_id res chain seq x y z
N MET A 1 44.91 3.64 22.39
CA MET A 1 44.04 4.84 22.50
C MET A 1 43.07 4.80 21.33
N VAL A 2 41.77 4.64 21.59
CA VAL A 2 40.74 4.70 20.54
C VAL A 2 40.32 6.16 20.40
N PRO A 3 40.25 6.76 19.20
CA PRO A 3 39.87 8.16 19.04
C PRO A 3 38.40 8.35 19.44
N SER A 4 38.13 9.35 20.28
CA SER A 4 36.77 9.77 20.62
C SER A 4 36.08 10.36 19.39
N HIS A 5 35.10 9.64 18.84
CA HIS A 5 34.25 10.13 17.75
C HIS A 5 33.13 11.01 18.33
N SER A 6 33.49 12.19 18.82
CA SER A 6 32.56 13.11 19.49
C SER A 6 31.81 14.07 18.56
N ASN A 7 31.61 13.73 17.28
CA ASN A 7 30.91 14.65 16.37
C ASN A 7 30.22 13.95 15.18
N CYS A 8 29.40 12.95 15.46
CA CYS A 8 28.44 12.45 14.47
C CYS A 8 27.19 13.32 14.53
N SER A 9 27.03 14.26 13.59
CA SER A 9 25.87 15.17 13.49
C SER A 9 24.51 14.45 13.46
N HIS A 10 24.50 13.16 13.16
CA HIS A 10 23.33 12.29 13.25
C HIS A 10 22.84 12.07 14.70
N ILE A 11 23.71 12.03 15.70
CA ILE A 11 23.33 11.82 17.12
C ILE A 11 22.53 12.99 17.69
N ASN A 12 22.92 14.22 17.33
CA ASN A 12 22.22 15.43 17.80
C ASN A 12 20.77 15.49 17.28
N ASN A 13 20.51 14.93 16.09
CA ASN A 13 19.16 14.85 15.53
C ASN A 13 18.28 13.84 16.28
N TYR A 14 18.84 12.74 16.80
CA TYR A 14 18.09 11.78 17.61
C TYR A 14 17.73 12.33 18.99
N GLN A 15 18.61 13.11 19.61
CA GLN A 15 18.33 13.76 20.90
C GLN A 15 17.20 14.80 20.76
N ALA A 16 17.26 15.65 19.74
CA ALA A 16 16.19 16.61 19.45
C ALA A 16 14.85 15.92 19.12
N ALA A 17 14.87 14.78 18.42
CA ALA A 17 13.66 14.00 18.14
C ALA A 17 13.09 13.34 19.42
N ALA A 18 13.95 12.90 20.35
CA ALA A 18 13.53 12.34 21.62
C ALA A 18 12.94 13.41 22.56
N GLU A 19 13.52 14.61 22.58
CA GLU A 19 13.02 15.75 23.37
C GLU A 19 11.66 16.27 22.87
N ASN A 20 11.40 16.16 21.56
CA ASN A 20 10.12 16.51 20.93
C ASN A 20 9.20 15.29 20.72
N ALA A 21 9.56 14.14 21.29
CA ALA A 21 8.74 12.94 21.14
C ALA A 21 7.35 13.20 21.73
N GLN A 22 6.32 12.75 21.02
CA GLN A 22 4.98 12.75 21.58
C GLN A 22 4.97 11.90 22.86
N PRO A 23 4.20 12.31 23.89
CA PRO A 23 4.12 11.55 25.14
C PRO A 23 3.75 10.10 24.84
N PRO A 24 4.25 9.14 25.65
CA PRO A 24 3.93 7.74 25.44
C PRO A 24 2.41 7.56 25.42
N PRO A 25 1.90 6.67 24.55
CA PRO A 25 0.46 6.44 24.48
C PRO A 25 -0.07 5.97 25.85
N PRO A 26 -1.27 6.40 26.29
CA PRO A 26 -1.86 5.92 27.54
C PRO A 26 -1.91 4.40 27.64
N ALA A 27 -1.72 3.87 28.86
CA ALA A 27 -1.57 2.43 29.12
C ALA A 27 -2.77 1.56 28.71
N ASN A 28 -3.96 2.14 28.55
CA ASN A 28 -5.21 1.43 28.25
C ASN A 28 -5.68 1.60 26.81
N ILE A 29 -4.76 1.81 25.86
CA ILE A 29 -5.12 1.91 24.46
C ILE A 29 -5.42 0.52 23.89
N THR A 30 -6.62 0.37 23.33
CA THR A 30 -7.06 -0.84 22.63
C THR A 30 -6.92 -0.68 21.12
N VAL A 31 -6.82 -1.80 20.37
CA VAL A 31 -6.80 -1.77 18.90
C VAL A 31 -8.03 -1.05 18.31
N PRO A 32 -9.27 -1.29 18.79
CA PRO A 32 -10.43 -0.52 18.33
C PRO A 32 -10.27 0.99 18.52
N MET A 33 -9.74 1.44 19.66
CA MET A 33 -9.51 2.88 19.90
C MET A 33 -8.49 3.46 18.90
N LEU A 34 -7.40 2.73 18.63
CA LEU A 34 -6.41 3.14 17.63
C LEU A 34 -7.01 3.20 16.23
N ARG A 35 -7.83 2.21 15.84
CA ARG A 35 -8.52 2.21 14.55
C ARG A 35 -9.44 3.42 14.44
N THR A 36 -10.28 3.68 15.45
CA THR A 36 -11.18 4.84 15.44
C THR A 36 -10.42 6.15 15.30
N ALA A 37 -9.39 6.37 16.12
CA ALA A 37 -8.62 7.61 16.09
C ALA A 37 -7.85 7.78 14.75
N SER A 38 -7.16 6.74 14.29
CA SER A 38 -6.42 6.75 13.02
C SER A 38 -7.35 6.98 11.83
N ASN A 39 -8.46 6.24 11.77
CA ASN A 39 -9.40 6.32 10.65
C ASN A 39 -10.10 7.68 10.60
N ALA A 40 -10.45 8.27 11.76
CA ALA A 40 -11.08 9.59 11.81
C ALA A 40 -10.16 10.68 11.23
N GLY A 41 -8.91 10.74 11.67
CA GLY A 41 -7.94 11.71 11.16
C GLY A 41 -7.68 11.54 9.65
N LYS A 42 -7.47 10.30 9.20
CA LYS A 42 -7.24 10.00 7.78
C LYS A 42 -8.49 10.19 6.91
N ALA A 43 -9.69 9.95 7.42
CA ALA A 43 -10.95 10.22 6.71
C ALA A 43 -11.16 11.72 6.51
N GLN A 44 -10.93 12.53 7.54
CA GLN A 44 -11.01 13.98 7.42
C GLN A 44 -10.01 14.48 6.37
N TYR A 45 -8.76 14.00 6.41
CA TYR A 45 -7.75 14.38 5.44
C TYR A 45 -8.15 14.02 3.99
N ARG A 46 -8.65 12.80 3.77
CA ARG A 46 -9.19 12.35 2.47
C ARG A 46 -10.35 13.22 1.98
N SER A 47 -11.26 13.62 2.86
CA SER A 47 -12.42 14.45 2.48
C SER A 47 -12.01 15.82 1.91
N SER A 48 -10.83 16.32 2.27
CA SER A 48 -10.25 17.55 1.71
C SER A 48 -9.46 17.36 0.40
N HIS A 49 -9.24 16.12 -0.05
CA HIS A 49 -8.44 15.77 -1.23
C HIS A 49 -9.12 14.70 -2.11
N LEU A 50 -10.44 14.80 -2.31
CA LEU A 50 -11.23 13.75 -2.95
C LEU A 50 -10.88 13.54 -4.43
N ALA A 51 -10.66 14.62 -5.18
CA ALA A 51 -10.40 14.50 -6.61
C ALA A 51 -9.01 13.89 -6.86
N PRO A 52 -8.89 12.86 -7.72
CA PRO A 52 -7.59 12.42 -8.20
C PRO A 52 -6.92 13.55 -8.99
N PRO A 53 -5.58 13.62 -9.01
CA PRO A 53 -4.87 14.55 -9.88
C PRO A 53 -5.26 14.31 -11.35
N ALA A 54 -5.11 15.34 -12.18
CA ALA A 54 -5.27 15.18 -13.62
C ALA A 54 -4.31 14.09 -14.12
N GLY A 55 -4.78 13.24 -15.04
CA GLY A 55 -3.97 12.15 -15.56
C GLY A 55 -4.05 10.84 -14.77
N LEU A 56 -4.98 10.70 -13.81
CA LEU A 56 -5.10 9.50 -12.98
C LEU A 56 -6.55 9.01 -12.86
N ARG A 57 -6.77 7.70 -13.01
CA ARG A 57 -8.01 6.98 -12.72
C ARG A 57 -7.85 6.19 -11.42
N GLU A 58 -8.93 6.14 -10.64
CA GLU A 58 -9.02 5.37 -9.41
C GLU A 58 -10.29 4.54 -9.37
N TRP A 59 -10.19 3.25 -9.05
CA TRP A 59 -11.37 2.42 -8.83
C TRP A 59 -11.11 1.29 -7.84
N LYS A 60 -12.20 0.79 -7.26
CA LYS A 60 -12.16 -0.29 -6.28
C LYS A 60 -12.25 -1.64 -6.99
N ILE A 61 -11.50 -2.60 -6.49
CA ILE A 61 -11.58 -4.01 -6.89
C ILE A 61 -11.70 -4.88 -5.65
N GLU A 62 -12.04 -6.14 -5.86
CA GLU A 62 -12.03 -7.19 -4.84
C GLU A 62 -11.09 -8.29 -5.34
N ILE A 63 -10.15 -8.71 -4.49
CA ILE A 63 -9.15 -9.72 -4.80
C ILE A 63 -9.57 -11.01 -4.08
N PRO A 64 -9.83 -12.12 -4.80
CA PRO A 64 -10.16 -13.39 -4.17
C PRO A 64 -8.97 -13.94 -3.37
N THR A 65 -9.24 -14.52 -2.20
CA THR A 65 -8.24 -15.15 -1.34
C THR A 65 -8.39 -16.67 -1.30
N ARG A 66 -7.33 -17.37 -0.89
CA ARG A 66 -7.25 -18.85 -0.85
C ARG A 66 -8.30 -19.53 0.02
N ASP A 67 -8.89 -18.80 0.96
CA ASP A 67 -9.93 -19.31 1.87
C ASP A 67 -11.35 -19.06 1.37
N GLY A 68 -11.50 -18.58 0.13
CA GLY A 68 -12.79 -18.29 -0.49
C GLY A 68 -13.38 -16.93 -0.12
N SER A 69 -12.66 -16.11 0.66
CA SER A 69 -13.01 -14.71 0.89
C SER A 69 -12.57 -13.83 -0.28
N ALA A 70 -12.81 -12.52 -0.16
CA ALA A 70 -12.19 -11.52 -0.99
C ALA A 70 -11.71 -10.35 -0.12
N ILE A 71 -10.59 -9.74 -0.49
CA ILE A 71 -10.04 -8.55 0.14
C ILE A 71 -10.20 -7.34 -0.80
N PRO A 72 -10.66 -6.19 -0.30
CA PRO A 72 -10.75 -4.99 -1.11
C PRO A 72 -9.36 -4.49 -1.53
N ALA A 73 -9.29 -3.86 -2.69
CA ALA A 73 -8.15 -3.03 -3.06
C ALA A 73 -8.59 -1.77 -3.82
N LEU A 74 -7.70 -0.78 -3.88
CA LEU A 74 -7.87 0.44 -4.64
C LEU A 74 -6.76 0.53 -5.68
N VAL A 75 -7.16 0.64 -6.95
CA VAL A 75 -6.25 0.76 -8.08
C VAL A 75 -6.07 2.23 -8.43
N TYR A 76 -4.83 2.63 -8.69
CA TYR A 76 -4.44 3.93 -9.23
C TYR A 76 -3.75 3.68 -10.56
N GLU A 77 -4.31 4.22 -11.64
CA GLU A 77 -3.84 3.99 -13.00
C GLU A 77 -3.66 5.32 -13.74
N PRO A 78 -2.47 5.62 -14.27
CA PRO A 78 -2.27 6.78 -15.12
C PRO A 78 -3.14 6.71 -16.39
N THR A 79 -3.72 7.83 -16.84
CA THR A 79 -4.63 7.87 -18.00
C THR A 79 -3.95 8.24 -19.31
N GLY A 80 -2.68 8.62 -19.28
CA GLY A 80 -1.92 8.91 -20.52
C GLY A 80 -1.79 7.66 -21.40
N GLU A 81 -1.51 7.86 -22.68
CA GLU A 81 -1.12 6.74 -23.56
C GLU A 81 0.12 6.06 -22.97
N ALA A 82 -0.02 4.78 -22.64
CA ALA A 82 1.10 4.00 -22.15
C ALA A 82 2.07 3.75 -23.31
N VAL A 83 3.35 4.07 -23.10
CA VAL A 83 4.41 3.84 -24.11
C VAL A 83 4.71 2.34 -24.26
N SER A 84 4.43 1.57 -23.21
CA SER A 84 4.53 0.12 -23.11
C SER A 84 3.58 -0.42 -22.04
N GLU A 85 3.58 -1.73 -21.78
CA GLU A 85 2.93 -2.29 -20.59
C GLU A 85 3.45 -1.61 -19.32
N ARG A 86 2.53 -1.20 -18.44
CA ARG A 86 2.87 -0.54 -17.19
C ARG A 86 3.21 -1.58 -16.12
N PRO A 87 4.30 -1.42 -15.36
CA PRO A 87 4.55 -2.27 -14.20
C PRO A 87 3.50 -2.01 -13.12
N ILE A 88 3.27 -3.03 -12.29
CA ILE A 88 2.34 -2.97 -11.16
C ILE A 88 3.12 -2.93 -9.85
N LEU A 89 2.81 -1.97 -8.99
CA LEU A 89 3.23 -1.90 -7.60
C LEU A 89 2.07 -2.37 -6.70
N LEU A 90 2.29 -3.46 -5.97
CA LEU A 90 1.42 -3.81 -4.84
C LEU A 90 1.83 -3.02 -3.61
N PHE A 91 0.90 -2.24 -3.07
CA PHE A 91 1.10 -1.42 -1.88
C PHE A 91 0.36 -2.02 -0.69
N PHE A 92 1.08 -2.22 0.41
CA PHE A 92 0.55 -2.71 1.69
C PHE A 92 0.69 -1.61 2.73
N HIS A 93 -0.44 -1.12 3.24
CA HIS A 93 -0.43 -0.04 4.23
C HIS A 93 0.26 -0.45 5.54
N GLY A 94 0.82 0.54 6.24
CA GLY A 94 1.39 0.34 7.58
C GLY A 94 0.31 0.18 8.66
N GLY A 95 0.73 0.18 9.93
CA GLY A 95 -0.18 0.07 11.07
C GLY A 95 -0.01 -1.18 11.92
N GLY A 96 1.16 -1.82 11.85
CA GLY A 96 1.51 -2.95 12.72
C GLY A 96 0.54 -4.12 12.62
N TRP A 97 -0.04 -4.35 11.44
CA TRP A 97 -1.01 -5.41 11.15
C TRP A 97 -2.37 -5.28 11.86
N CYS A 98 -2.57 -4.22 12.64
CA CYS A 98 -3.74 -4.06 13.49
C CYS A 98 -4.60 -2.86 13.10
N ILE A 99 -4.03 -1.87 12.41
CA ILE A 99 -4.71 -0.65 11.98
C ILE A 99 -4.38 -0.32 10.53
N GLY A 100 -5.19 0.57 9.97
CA GLY A 100 -5.04 1.11 8.63
C GLY A 100 -5.99 0.50 7.62
N ASN A 101 -5.91 0.99 6.38
CA ASN A 101 -6.69 0.47 5.26
C ASN A 101 -6.10 0.95 3.92
N ARG A 102 -6.64 0.43 2.80
CA ARG A 102 -6.25 0.78 1.42
C ARG A 102 -6.24 2.26 1.03
N PHE A 103 -6.89 3.14 1.80
CA PHE A 103 -6.95 4.58 1.53
C PHE A 103 -5.91 5.39 2.30
N ASP A 104 -5.16 4.80 3.22
CA ASP A 104 -4.34 5.55 4.17
C ASP A 104 -3.19 6.32 3.53
N ASP A 105 -2.61 5.77 2.46
CA ASP A 105 -1.46 6.33 1.74
C ASP A 105 -1.86 6.85 0.34
N PHE A 106 -3.13 7.21 0.14
CA PHE A 106 -3.69 7.55 -1.17
C PHE A 106 -2.91 8.64 -1.92
N GLN A 107 -2.41 9.68 -1.25
CA GLN A 107 -1.63 10.72 -1.91
C GLN A 107 -0.28 10.22 -2.39
N ALA A 108 0.42 9.45 -1.55
CA ALA A 108 1.68 8.85 -1.94
C ALA A 108 1.46 7.91 -3.13
N ASN A 109 0.41 7.08 -3.10
CA ASN A 109 0.07 6.18 -4.20
C ASN A 109 -0.28 6.93 -5.49
N ARG A 110 -1.00 8.06 -5.41
CA ARG A 110 -1.28 8.94 -6.55
C ARG A 110 0.01 9.48 -7.17
N VAL A 111 0.89 10.03 -6.34
CA VAL A 111 2.17 10.61 -6.78
C VAL A 111 3.05 9.53 -7.42
N ILE A 112 3.20 8.39 -6.75
CA ILE A 112 3.97 7.24 -7.25
C ILE A 112 3.44 6.79 -8.62
N ALA A 113 2.12 6.63 -8.76
CA ALA A 113 1.49 6.21 -10.00
C ALA A 113 1.79 7.19 -11.15
N VAL A 114 1.53 8.48 -10.94
CA VAL A 114 1.68 9.51 -11.99
C VAL A 114 3.14 9.76 -12.34
N GLU A 115 4.02 9.94 -11.36
CA GLU A 115 5.41 10.33 -11.60
C GLU A 115 6.26 9.22 -12.22
N ASN A 116 5.85 7.96 -12.05
CA ASN A 116 6.60 6.80 -12.55
C ASN A 116 5.89 6.06 -13.70
N ASP A 117 4.71 6.54 -14.13
CA ASP A 117 3.85 5.87 -15.11
C ASP A 117 3.58 4.39 -14.76
N ILE A 118 3.29 4.13 -13.48
CA ILE A 118 3.04 2.77 -12.97
C ILE A 118 1.63 2.63 -12.42
N ILE A 119 1.13 1.40 -12.43
CA ILE A 119 -0.14 1.06 -11.77
C ILE A 119 0.15 0.75 -10.31
N VAL A 120 -0.61 1.35 -9.39
CA VAL A 120 -0.54 1.03 -7.96
C VAL A 120 -1.80 0.31 -7.52
N VAL A 121 -1.66 -0.83 -6.86
CA VAL A 121 -2.76 -1.60 -6.27
C VAL A 121 -2.58 -1.58 -4.75
N SER A 122 -3.37 -0.76 -4.06
CA SER A 122 -3.35 -0.62 -2.59
C SER A 122 -4.27 -1.65 -1.95
N VAL A 123 -3.69 -2.64 -1.27
CA VAL A 123 -4.38 -3.83 -0.76
C VAL A 123 -4.86 -3.62 0.67
N ASP A 124 -6.13 -3.98 0.92
CA ASP A 124 -6.78 -3.92 2.23
C ASP A 124 -6.71 -5.30 2.92
N TYR A 125 -5.49 -5.70 3.28
CA TYR A 125 -5.25 -7.00 3.92
C TYR A 125 -5.94 -7.09 5.28
N ARG A 126 -6.32 -8.31 5.68
CA ARG A 126 -7.08 -8.52 6.93
C ARG A 126 -6.21 -8.29 8.16
N LEU A 127 -6.80 -7.62 9.15
CA LEU A 127 -6.08 -7.11 10.32
C LEU A 127 -6.27 -7.98 11.57
N ALA A 128 -5.22 -8.05 12.37
CA ALA A 128 -5.30 -8.56 13.73
C ALA A 128 -6.02 -7.54 14.64
N PRO A 129 -6.66 -7.99 15.74
CA PRO A 129 -6.67 -9.36 16.27
C PRO A 129 -7.68 -10.31 15.61
N GLU A 130 -8.62 -9.81 14.81
CA GLU A 130 -9.67 -10.64 14.19
C GLU A 130 -9.08 -11.67 13.23
N TYR A 131 -8.01 -11.30 12.54
CA TYR A 131 -7.26 -12.15 11.65
C TYR A 131 -5.79 -12.19 12.10
N PRO A 132 -5.42 -13.10 13.02
CA PRO A 132 -4.06 -13.18 13.52
C PRO A 132 -3.09 -13.63 12.42
N PHE A 133 -1.79 -13.51 12.70
CA PHE A 133 -0.76 -14.11 11.85
C PHE A 133 -1.07 -15.61 11.60
N PRO A 134 -0.93 -16.12 10.36
CA PRO A 134 -0.31 -15.49 9.18
C PRO A 134 -1.29 -14.84 8.17
N THR A 135 -2.54 -14.55 8.55
CA THR A 135 -3.60 -14.19 7.57
C THR A 135 -3.23 -13.03 6.64
N ALA A 136 -2.73 -11.91 7.17
CA ALA A 136 -2.31 -10.77 6.36
C ALA A 136 -1.19 -11.10 5.35
N VAL A 137 -0.30 -12.06 5.69
CA VAL A 137 0.76 -12.53 4.78
C VAL A 137 0.16 -13.34 3.64
N TYR A 138 -0.82 -14.20 3.94
CA TYR A 138 -1.53 -14.96 2.92
C TYR A 138 -2.35 -14.06 2.00
N ASP A 139 -3.01 -13.04 2.54
CA ASP A 139 -3.71 -12.02 1.74
C ASP A 139 -2.75 -11.33 0.77
N GLY A 140 -1.53 -10.99 1.22
CA GLY A 140 -0.52 -10.38 0.35
C GLY A 140 0.01 -11.31 -0.74
N LEU A 141 0.19 -12.59 -0.43
CA LEU A 141 0.57 -13.60 -1.44
C LEU A 141 -0.55 -13.83 -2.47
N ASP A 142 -1.80 -13.87 -2.01
CA ASP A 142 -2.96 -14.06 -2.87
C ASP A 142 -3.14 -12.84 -3.80
N ALA A 143 -2.93 -11.62 -3.29
CA ALA A 143 -2.89 -10.40 -4.10
C ALA A 143 -1.78 -10.41 -5.15
N LEU A 144 -0.56 -10.84 -4.77
CA LEU A 144 0.55 -11.01 -5.71
C LEU A 144 0.23 -11.99 -6.83
N GLN A 145 -0.32 -13.15 -6.48
CA GLN A 145 -0.72 -14.14 -7.46
C GLN A 145 -1.83 -13.61 -8.38
N TRP A 146 -2.82 -12.92 -7.82
CA TRP A 146 -3.93 -12.38 -8.60
C TRP A 146 -3.49 -11.33 -9.61
N VAL A 147 -2.63 -10.37 -9.22
CA VAL A 147 -2.14 -9.34 -10.16
C VAL A 147 -1.15 -9.88 -11.19
N SER A 148 -0.54 -11.05 -10.95
CA SER A 148 0.37 -11.68 -11.92
C SER A 148 -0.35 -12.30 -13.12
N ILE A 149 -1.67 -12.42 -13.06
CA ILE A 149 -2.53 -12.98 -14.11
C ILE A 149 -3.26 -11.83 -14.80
N PRO A 150 -3.39 -11.82 -16.14
CA PRO A 150 -4.15 -10.81 -16.86
C PRO A 150 -5.56 -10.62 -16.33
N GLN A 151 -5.91 -9.36 -16.08
CA GLN A 151 -7.25 -8.94 -15.67
C GLN A 151 -7.85 -8.03 -16.74
N SER A 152 -9.18 -8.05 -16.90
CA SER A 152 -9.88 -7.07 -17.72
C SER A 152 -10.11 -5.78 -16.92
N SER A 153 -9.66 -4.61 -17.38
CA SER A 153 -10.07 -3.33 -16.77
C SER A 153 -11.44 -2.89 -17.27
N PRO A 154 -12.12 -2.00 -16.52
CA PRO A 154 -13.12 -1.13 -17.12
C PRO A 154 -12.46 -0.26 -18.22
N GLY A 155 -12.99 -0.29 -19.45
CA GLY A 155 -12.58 0.60 -20.54
C GLY A 155 -11.43 0.11 -21.44
N ASP A 156 -11.31 -1.20 -21.67
CA ASP A 156 -10.46 -1.86 -22.67
C ASP A 156 -8.93 -1.71 -22.49
N SER A 157 -8.43 -1.39 -21.30
CA SER A 157 -7.02 -1.63 -20.95
C SER A 157 -6.89 -2.99 -20.29
N LEU A 158 -6.41 -3.99 -21.03
CA LEU A 158 -6.03 -5.26 -20.42
C LEU A 158 -4.92 -4.97 -19.38
N PHE A 159 -5.16 -5.35 -18.13
CA PHE A 159 -4.23 -5.08 -17.02
C PHE A 159 -2.89 -5.78 -17.16
N LEU A 160 -2.81 -6.77 -18.05
CA LEU A 160 -1.58 -7.35 -18.54
C LEU A 160 -1.90 -7.89 -19.95
N ALA A 161 -1.26 -7.35 -20.98
CA ALA A 161 -0.87 -8.22 -22.09
C ALA A 161 0.45 -8.91 -21.68
N GLU A 162 0.90 -9.88 -22.45
CA GLU A 162 1.66 -11.05 -22.03
C GLU A 162 3.05 -10.82 -21.37
N ILE A 163 3.22 -11.23 -20.10
CA ILE A 163 4.57 -11.46 -19.52
C ILE A 163 4.85 -12.91 -19.05
N LEU A 164 3.90 -13.86 -19.07
CA LEU A 164 4.21 -15.24 -18.64
C LEU A 164 3.78 -16.39 -19.58
N ALA A 165 3.33 -16.11 -20.79
CA ALA A 165 3.00 -17.20 -21.73
C ALA A 165 4.20 -17.70 -22.57
N ASN A 166 5.35 -16.99 -22.67
CA ASN A 166 6.30 -17.30 -23.74
C ASN A 166 7.81 -17.19 -23.47
N GLN A 167 8.30 -17.30 -22.22
CA GLN A 167 9.76 -17.23 -21.96
C GLN A 167 10.35 -18.30 -21.00
N PHE A 168 9.59 -19.26 -20.46
CA PHE A 168 10.17 -20.28 -19.56
C PHE A 168 9.78 -21.75 -19.79
N ILE A 169 9.12 -22.11 -20.90
CA ILE A 169 8.84 -23.54 -21.23
C ILE A 169 9.76 -24.11 -22.32
N HIS A 170 10.60 -23.30 -22.96
CA HIS A 170 11.61 -23.79 -23.89
C HIS A 170 12.96 -23.16 -23.61
N HIS A 171 13.73 -23.73 -22.68
CA HIS A 171 15.12 -24.13 -22.93
C HIS A 171 15.71 -24.85 -21.71
N LYS A 172 15.93 -26.16 -21.92
CA LYS A 172 16.70 -27.18 -21.18
C LYS A 172 16.00 -27.88 -20.04
#